data_AF-A0AAV0LEH0-F1
#
_entry.id   AF-A0AAV0LEH0-F1
#
_cell.length_a   1.000
_cell.length_b   1.000
_cell.length_c   1.000
_cell.angle_alpha   90.00
_cell.angle_beta   90.00
_cell.angle_gamma   90.00
#
_symmetry.space_group_name_H-M   'P 1'
#
loop_
_entity.id
_entity.type
_entity.pdbx_description
1 polymer ?
#
loop_
_entity_poly.entity_id
_entity_poly.type
_entity_poly.pdbx_seq_one_letter_code
_entity_poly.pdbx_strand_id
1 'polypeptide(L)'
;MSAASDFSWQTFQQNASADRRSLPQVSLFIDSDVQGIAYHDYQAAQIYIDADYLANLTSSNDDDLRREFAGLVYAQMASVWGWNGNSTAPAGLLSGIGGYVRAKAGYEPKNWAEAGEGEKWDQGDDVTARFLEYCDGLRNGSFVAEINSMMKDTYSNGFFAQLLGKDVADVWKDYKAKYGNLTAS
;
A
#
# COMPACT_ATOMS: atom_id res chain seq x y z
N MET A 1 -12.54 -6.86 9.57
CA MET A 1 -11.18 -6.32 9.82
C MET A 1 -10.14 -7.39 10.10
N SER A 2 -10.48 -8.53 10.73
CA SER A 2 -9.54 -9.66 10.93
C SER A 2 -8.95 -10.18 9.61
N ALA A 3 -9.78 -10.45 8.60
CA ALA A 3 -9.32 -10.91 7.29
C ALA A 3 -8.29 -9.96 6.64
N ALA A 4 -8.48 -8.65 6.77
CA ALA A 4 -7.52 -7.66 6.29
C ALA A 4 -6.21 -7.70 7.10
N SER A 5 -6.29 -7.88 8.42
CA SER A 5 -5.10 -8.01 9.28
C SER A 5 -4.30 -9.27 8.94
N ASP A 6 -4.98 -10.41 8.81
CA ASP A 6 -4.36 -11.68 8.44
C ASP A 6 -3.71 -11.59 7.05
N PHE A 7 -4.39 -10.94 6.10
CA PHE A 7 -3.86 -10.72 4.76
C PHE A 7 -2.64 -9.80 4.75
N SER A 8 -2.64 -8.72 5.55
CA SER A 8 -1.46 -7.86 5.71
C SER A 8 -0.29 -8.65 6.30
N TRP A 9 -0.50 -9.42 7.38
CA TRP A 9 0.57 -10.22 7.97
C TRP A 9 1.12 -11.27 7.02
N GLN A 10 0.26 -11.92 6.22
CA GLN A 10 0.69 -12.87 5.20
C GLN A 10 1.52 -12.19 4.10
N THR A 11 1.05 -11.04 3.62
CA THR A 11 1.72 -10.27 2.56
C THR A 11 3.07 -9.74 3.03
N PHE A 12 3.17 -9.32 4.30
CA PHE A 12 4.41 -8.87 4.91
C PHE A 12 5.28 -10.00 5.48
N GLN A 13 4.84 -11.25 5.37
CA GLN A 13 5.48 -12.43 5.97
C GLN A 13 5.74 -12.28 7.49
N GLN A 14 4.92 -11.50 8.20
CA GLN A 14 4.97 -11.32 9.65
C GLN A 14 4.31 -12.51 10.36
N ASN A 15 4.85 -13.71 10.15
CA ASN A 15 4.23 -14.96 10.62
C ASN A 15 4.37 -15.15 12.14
N ALA A 16 5.48 -14.69 12.73
CA ALA A 16 5.67 -14.74 14.17
C ALA A 16 5.16 -13.45 14.85
N SER A 17 4.69 -13.57 16.09
CA SER A 17 4.24 -12.41 16.88
C SER A 17 5.35 -11.38 17.12
N ALA A 18 6.61 -11.80 17.15
CA ALA A 18 7.77 -10.92 17.33
C ALA A 18 8.06 -10.00 16.13
N ASP A 19 7.53 -10.36 14.95
CA ASP A 19 7.69 -9.59 13.71
C ASP A 19 6.56 -8.57 13.50
N ARG A 20 5.52 -8.65 14.33
CA ARG A 20 4.34 -7.79 14.28
C ARG A 20 4.46 -6.63 15.24
N ARG A 21 3.79 -5.53 14.92
CA ARG A 21 3.48 -4.50 15.91
C ARG A 21 2.62 -5.11 17.03
N SER A 22 2.92 -4.77 18.28
CA SER A 22 2.11 -5.22 19.42
C SER A 22 0.96 -4.24 19.68
N LEU A 23 -0.17 -4.45 19.02
CA LEU A 23 -1.35 -3.60 19.14
C LEU A 23 -2.50 -4.40 19.79
N PRO A 24 -3.13 -3.90 20.87
CA PRO A 24 -4.24 -4.60 21.53
C PRO A 24 -5.53 -4.55 20.71
N GLN A 25 -5.71 -3.51 19.89
CA GLN A 25 -6.90 -3.28 19.08
C GLN A 25 -6.56 -2.38 17.89
N VAL A 26 -7.29 -2.58 16.79
CA VAL A 26 -7.40 -1.61 15.67
C VAL A 26 -8.83 -1.11 15.64
N SER A 27 -9.02 0.21 15.57
CA SER A 27 -10.36 0.83 15.50
C SER A 27 -10.59 1.42 14.12
N LEU A 28 -11.83 1.37 13.64
CA LEU A 28 -12.24 1.99 12.38
C LEU A 28 -13.41 2.92 12.65
N PHE A 29 -13.31 4.14 12.14
CA PHE A 29 -14.32 5.19 12.22
C PHE A 29 -14.77 5.56 10.81
N ILE A 30 -16.07 5.74 10.65
CA ILE A 30 -16.68 6.28 9.43
C ILE A 30 -17.33 7.61 9.85
N ASP A 31 -16.82 8.71 9.32
CA ASP A 31 -17.23 10.06 9.71
C ASP A 31 -17.22 10.98 8.48
N SER A 32 -18.04 12.02 8.47
CA SER A 32 -18.04 13.09 7.47
C SER A 32 -16.88 14.09 7.67
N ASP A 33 -16.29 14.16 8.87
CA ASP A 33 -15.13 15.02 9.16
C ASP A 33 -13.80 14.25 8.96
N VAL A 34 -13.58 13.77 7.74
CA VAL A 34 -12.36 13.05 7.33
C VAL A 34 -11.64 13.85 6.26
N GLN A 35 -10.32 14.04 6.44
CA GLN A 35 -9.50 14.66 5.41
C GLN A 35 -9.14 13.64 4.32
N GLY A 36 -9.64 13.87 3.11
CA GLY A 36 -9.47 12.95 1.98
C GLY A 36 -10.41 11.75 2.06
N ILE A 37 -10.12 10.69 1.29
CA ILE A 37 -11.00 9.52 1.18
C ILE A 37 -10.88 8.61 2.41
N ALA A 38 -9.65 8.35 2.84
CA ALA A 38 -9.36 7.54 4.01
C ALA A 38 -7.93 7.83 4.50
N TYR A 39 -7.70 7.72 5.80
CA TYR A 39 -6.37 7.77 6.40
C TYR A 39 -6.28 6.85 7.62
N HIS A 40 -5.07 6.70 8.15
CA HIS A 40 -4.82 5.98 9.39
C HIS A 40 -4.01 6.85 10.36
N ASP A 41 -4.28 6.69 11.65
CA ASP A 41 -3.36 7.09 12.71
C ASP A 41 -2.51 5.87 13.08
N TYR A 42 -1.22 5.95 12.74
CA TYR A 42 -0.28 4.88 12.99
C TYR A 42 -0.08 4.57 14.48
N GLN A 43 -0.04 5.59 15.34
CA GLN A 43 0.26 5.42 16.77
C GLN A 43 -0.97 4.93 17.54
N ALA A 44 -2.14 5.49 17.24
CA ALA A 44 -3.38 5.09 17.87
C ALA A 44 -3.96 3.78 17.30
N ALA A 45 -3.42 3.28 16.17
CA ALA A 45 -3.95 2.15 15.42
C ALA A 45 -5.42 2.36 15.02
N GLN A 46 -5.69 3.53 14.45
CA GLN A 46 -7.03 3.95 14.06
C GLN A 46 -7.09 4.15 12.54
N ILE A 47 -8.23 3.80 11.96
CA ILE A 47 -8.55 3.98 10.55
C ILE A 47 -9.76 4.90 10.45
N TYR A 48 -9.71 5.86 9.54
CA TYR A 48 -10.78 6.81 9.27
C TYR A 48 -11.15 6.74 7.80
N ILE A 49 -12.43 6.63 7.50
CA ILE A 49 -12.98 6.59 6.14
C ILE A 49 -14.09 7.63 6.02
N ASP A 50 -14.06 8.42 4.96
CA ASP A 50 -15.03 9.48 4.67
C ASP A 50 -16.42 8.90 4.37
N ALA A 51 -17.40 9.27 5.20
CA ALA A 51 -18.79 8.87 5.06
C ALA A 51 -19.46 9.44 3.80
N ASP A 52 -19.14 10.68 3.42
CA ASP A 52 -19.71 11.36 2.27
C ASP A 52 -19.15 10.77 0.96
N TYR A 53 -17.86 10.40 0.96
CA TYR A 53 -17.27 9.64 -0.15
C TYR A 53 -17.99 8.30 -0.36
N LEU A 54 -18.20 7.53 0.71
CA LEU A 54 -18.93 6.25 0.63
C LEU A 54 -20.39 6.46 0.19
N ALA A 55 -21.07 7.49 0.70
CA ALA A 55 -22.44 7.82 0.33
C ALA A 55 -22.57 8.10 -1.17
N ASN A 56 -21.60 8.80 -1.77
CA ASN A 56 -21.59 9.07 -3.21
C ASN A 56 -21.47 7.81 -4.07
N LEU A 57 -20.80 6.75 -3.59
CA LEU A 57 -20.71 5.47 -4.30
C LEU A 57 -22.01 4.68 -4.27
N THR A 58 -22.82 4.83 -3.22
CA THR A 58 -24.15 4.17 -3.14
C THR A 58 -25.09 4.62 -4.25
N SER A 59 -24.86 5.81 -4.82
CA SER A 59 -25.62 6.29 -5.99
C SER A 59 -25.26 5.54 -7.29
N SER A 60 -24.17 4.76 -7.30
CA SER A 60 -23.70 3.99 -8.46
C SER A 60 -24.18 2.53 -8.43
N ASN A 61 -23.86 1.75 -7.39
CA ASN A 61 -24.42 0.43 -7.04
C ASN A 61 -23.82 -0.12 -5.72
N ASP A 62 -24.49 -1.10 -5.10
CA ASP A 62 -24.06 -1.69 -3.81
C ASP A 62 -22.76 -2.50 -3.89
N ASP A 63 -22.45 -3.11 -5.04
CA ASP A 63 -21.25 -3.94 -5.20
C ASP A 63 -19.97 -3.09 -5.26
N ASP A 64 -20.03 -1.95 -5.96
CA ASP A 64 -18.95 -0.97 -6.02
C ASP A 64 -18.67 -0.38 -4.64
N LEU A 65 -19.72 -0.05 -3.86
CA LEU A 65 -19.55 0.39 -2.47
C LEU A 65 -18.83 -0.68 -1.64
N ARG A 66 -19.29 -1.93 -1.66
CA ARG A 66 -18.70 -3.02 -0.87
C ARG A 66 -17.25 -3.25 -1.25
N ARG A 67 -16.95 -3.21 -2.55
CA ARG A 67 -15.61 -3.46 -3.07
C ARG A 67 -14.66 -2.31 -2.75
N GLU A 68 -15.12 -1.06 -2.84
CA GLU A 68 -14.33 0.12 -2.48
C GLU A 68 -14.05 0.15 -0.98
N PHE A 69 -15.08 -0.03 -0.14
CA PHE A 69 -14.92 -0.10 1.30
C PHE A 69 -13.95 -1.21 1.71
N ALA A 70 -14.08 -2.41 1.14
CA ALA A 70 -13.13 -3.49 1.38
C ALA A 70 -11.71 -3.08 0.96
N GLY A 71 -11.54 -2.49 -0.22
CA GLY A 71 -10.24 -2.01 -0.70
C GLY A 71 -9.59 -0.99 0.24
N LEU A 72 -10.35 0.01 0.71
CA LEU A 72 -9.88 1.01 1.67
C LEU A 72 -9.46 0.35 2.99
N VAL A 73 -10.27 -0.58 3.52
CA VAL A 73 -9.93 -1.32 4.74
C VAL A 73 -8.63 -2.11 4.57
N TYR A 74 -8.42 -2.79 3.44
CA TYR A 74 -7.18 -3.54 3.19
C TYR A 74 -5.96 -2.63 3.09
N ALA A 75 -6.08 -1.50 2.38
CA ALA A 75 -5.00 -0.52 2.26
C ALA A 75 -4.62 0.08 3.62
N GLN A 76 -5.60 0.57 4.39
CA GLN A 76 -5.33 1.20 5.67
C GLN A 76 -4.87 0.19 6.73
N MET A 77 -5.37 -1.04 6.70
CA MET A 77 -4.92 -2.11 7.58
C MET A 77 -3.46 -2.49 7.33
N ALA A 78 -3.03 -2.48 6.05
CA ALA A 78 -1.62 -2.64 5.69
C ALA A 78 -0.75 -1.54 6.32
N SER A 79 -1.20 -0.28 6.28
CA SER A 79 -0.49 0.83 6.91
C SER A 79 -0.45 0.73 8.44
N VAL A 80 -1.49 0.17 9.07
CA VAL A 80 -1.51 -0.09 10.52
C VAL A 80 -0.50 -1.17 10.90
N TRP A 81 -0.39 -2.28 10.15
CA TRP A 81 0.50 -3.40 10.54
C TRP A 81 1.92 -3.31 9.99
N GLY A 82 2.10 -2.64 8.86
CA GLY A 82 3.39 -2.40 8.23
C GLY A 82 4.27 -1.49 9.08
N TRP A 83 5.58 -1.56 8.87
CA TRP A 83 6.53 -0.70 9.56
C TRP A 83 6.74 0.60 8.78
N ASN A 84 6.74 1.74 9.49
CA ASN A 84 6.88 3.06 8.87
C ASN A 84 8.29 3.67 8.94
N GLY A 85 9.31 2.87 9.28
CA GLY A 85 10.68 3.34 9.43
C GLY A 85 10.87 4.32 10.59
N ASN A 86 10.12 4.18 11.70
CA ASN A 86 10.06 5.21 12.74
C ASN A 86 9.81 6.62 12.17
N SER A 87 8.84 6.72 11.27
CA SER A 87 8.44 7.94 10.56
C SER A 87 9.49 8.52 9.61
N THR A 88 10.52 7.76 9.23
CA THR A 88 11.53 8.19 8.24
C THR A 88 11.22 7.72 6.81
N ALA A 89 10.29 6.77 6.65
CA ALA A 89 9.87 6.31 5.33
C ALA A 89 9.09 7.41 4.57
N PRO A 90 9.32 7.59 3.26
CA PRO A 90 8.54 8.51 2.43
C PRO A 90 7.06 8.17 2.47
N ALA A 91 6.21 9.19 2.62
CA ALA A 91 4.76 9.00 2.67
C ALA A 91 4.21 8.26 1.44
N GLY A 92 4.73 8.55 0.24
CA GLY A 92 4.32 7.89 -0.98
C GLY A 92 4.71 6.40 -1.05
N LEU A 93 5.85 6.01 -0.46
CA LEU A 93 6.17 4.58 -0.32
C LEU A 93 5.17 3.88 0.60
N LEU A 94 4.85 4.49 1.75
CA LEU A 94 3.91 3.90 2.72
C LEU A 94 2.50 3.78 2.12
N SER A 95 2.00 4.84 1.47
CA SER A 95 0.71 4.81 0.79
C SER A 95 0.71 3.78 -0.36
N GLY A 96 1.80 3.70 -1.13
CA GLY A 96 1.96 2.69 -2.18
C GLY A 96 1.99 1.25 -1.68
N ILE A 97 2.56 0.97 -0.49
CA ILE A 97 2.48 -0.36 0.14
C ILE A 97 1.03 -0.70 0.49
N GLY A 98 0.27 0.26 1.02
CA GLY A 98 -1.17 0.10 1.23
C GLY A 98 -1.90 -0.21 -0.08
N GLY A 99 -1.58 0.52 -1.15
CA GLY A 99 -2.09 0.28 -2.49
C GLY A 99 -1.74 -1.12 -3.01
N TYR A 100 -0.49 -1.57 -2.85
CA TYR A 100 -0.05 -2.91 -3.24
C TYR A 100 -0.84 -4.00 -2.52
N VAL A 101 -1.04 -3.90 -1.20
CA VAL A 101 -1.82 -4.88 -0.44
C VAL A 101 -3.28 -4.91 -0.92
N ARG A 102 -3.87 -3.74 -1.18
CA ARG A 102 -5.21 -3.61 -1.76
C ARG A 102 -5.31 -4.27 -3.14
N ALA A 103 -4.34 -4.07 -4.02
CA ALA A 103 -4.29 -4.72 -5.34
C ALA A 103 -4.15 -6.25 -5.22
N LYS A 104 -3.22 -6.73 -4.37
CA LYS A 104 -3.02 -8.15 -4.10
C LYS A 104 -4.27 -8.86 -3.57
N ALA A 105 -5.12 -8.13 -2.85
CA ALA A 105 -6.41 -8.62 -2.37
C ALA A 105 -7.53 -8.61 -3.42
N GLY A 106 -7.27 -8.12 -4.64
CA GLY A 106 -8.24 -8.05 -5.74
C GLY A 106 -9.13 -6.81 -5.72
N TYR A 107 -8.74 -5.76 -4.97
CA TYR A 107 -9.54 -4.56 -4.75
C TYR A 107 -9.03 -3.31 -5.48
N GLU A 108 -8.25 -3.46 -6.57
CA GLU A 108 -7.83 -2.30 -7.39
C GLU A 108 -9.05 -1.63 -8.04
N PRO A 109 -9.25 -0.30 -7.91
CA PRO A 109 -10.15 0.51 -8.72
C PRO A 109 -9.83 0.45 -10.22
N LYS A 110 -10.87 0.63 -11.04
CA LYS A 110 -10.76 0.57 -12.51
C LYS A 110 -9.97 1.73 -13.13
N ASN A 111 -9.86 2.84 -12.41
CA ASN A 111 -9.22 4.08 -12.87
C ASN A 111 -7.84 4.29 -12.23
N TRP A 112 -7.28 3.26 -11.61
CA TRP A 112 -5.91 3.30 -11.11
C TRP A 112 -4.91 3.45 -12.26
N ALA A 113 -3.80 4.09 -11.94
CA ALA A 113 -2.66 4.21 -12.82
C ALA A 113 -2.27 2.86 -13.42
N GLU A 114 -2.00 2.88 -14.72
CA GLU A 114 -1.48 1.73 -15.44
C GLU A 114 0.01 1.52 -15.15
N ALA A 115 0.51 0.31 -15.41
CA ALA A 115 1.94 0.05 -15.28
C ALA A 115 2.74 0.99 -16.17
N GLY A 116 3.75 1.63 -15.61
CA GLY A 116 4.60 2.62 -16.29
C GLY A 116 4.09 4.06 -16.21
N GLU A 117 2.90 4.34 -15.66
CA GLU A 117 2.43 5.72 -15.43
C GLU A 117 3.10 6.38 -14.21
N GLY A 118 2.81 7.67 -14.01
CA GLY A 118 3.37 8.48 -12.92
C GLY A 118 4.76 9.05 -13.19
N GLU A 119 5.17 9.98 -12.34
CA GLU A 119 6.37 10.81 -12.50
C GLU A 119 7.55 10.31 -11.64
N LYS A 120 7.27 9.72 -10.48
CA LYS A 120 8.30 9.23 -9.54
C LYS A 120 7.85 7.96 -8.80
N TRP A 121 8.84 7.20 -8.33
CA TRP A 121 8.62 5.88 -7.71
C TRP A 121 7.83 5.93 -6.39
N ASP A 122 7.95 7.02 -5.62
CA ASP A 122 7.24 7.27 -4.35
C ASP A 122 6.15 8.35 -4.51
N GLN A 123 5.47 8.35 -5.66
CA GLN A 123 4.34 9.26 -5.88
C GLN A 123 3.16 8.99 -4.94
N GLY A 124 2.99 7.76 -4.50
CA GLY A 124 1.87 7.32 -3.68
C GLY A 124 0.88 6.45 -4.42
N ASP A 125 -0.08 5.96 -3.65
CA ASP A 125 -1.29 5.24 -4.02
C ASP A 125 -1.06 4.19 -5.11
N ASP A 126 -1.72 4.35 -6.25
CA ASP A 126 -1.73 3.41 -7.37
C ASP A 126 -0.40 3.38 -8.14
N VAL A 127 0.19 4.53 -8.43
CA VAL A 127 1.48 4.63 -9.14
C VAL A 127 2.58 3.86 -8.40
N THR A 128 2.72 4.11 -7.09
CA THR A 128 3.73 3.40 -6.29
C THR A 128 3.35 1.94 -6.09
N ALA A 129 2.06 1.58 -5.98
CA ALA A 129 1.63 0.19 -5.93
C ALA A 129 2.07 -0.60 -7.18
N ARG A 130 1.86 -0.06 -8.39
CA ARG A 130 2.32 -0.69 -9.65
C ARG A 130 3.84 -0.86 -9.70
N PHE A 131 4.58 0.12 -9.20
CA PHE A 131 6.03 0.01 -9.08
C PHE A 131 6.45 -1.10 -8.12
N LEU A 132 5.77 -1.23 -6.98
CA LEU A 132 6.03 -2.28 -6.01
C LEU A 132 5.67 -3.66 -6.56
N GLU A 133 4.60 -3.81 -7.35
CA GLU A 133 4.30 -5.05 -8.08
C GLU A 133 5.44 -5.48 -9.00
N TYR A 134 6.05 -4.52 -9.71
CA TYR A 134 7.23 -4.77 -10.52
C TYR A 134 8.43 -5.21 -9.67
N CYS A 135 8.74 -4.49 -8.60
CA CYS A 135 9.86 -4.82 -7.69
C CYS A 135 9.68 -6.20 -7.05
N ASP A 136 8.45 -6.54 -6.67
CA ASP A 136 8.09 -7.82 -6.09
C ASP A 136 8.24 -8.96 -7.09
N GLY A 137 7.88 -8.73 -8.35
CA GLY A 137 8.16 -9.66 -9.45
C GLY A 137 9.66 -9.93 -9.65
N LEU A 138 10.52 -8.91 -9.46
CA LEU A 138 11.99 -9.09 -9.52
C LEU A 138 12.54 -9.94 -8.36
N ARG A 139 11.81 -10.05 -7.25
CA ARG A 139 12.18 -10.89 -6.09
C ARG A 139 11.23 -12.06 -5.87
N ASN A 140 10.62 -12.60 -6.92
CA ASN A 140 9.76 -13.78 -6.82
C ASN A 140 8.65 -13.65 -5.75
N GLY A 141 8.10 -12.45 -5.56
CA GLY A 141 7.01 -12.19 -4.62
C GLY A 141 7.43 -11.87 -3.18
N SER A 142 8.70 -11.51 -2.94
CA SER A 142 9.21 -11.27 -1.57
C SER A 142 9.64 -9.83 -1.30
N PHE A 143 9.70 -8.95 -2.30
CA PHE A 143 10.25 -7.60 -2.13
C PHE A 143 9.49 -6.78 -1.09
N VAL A 144 8.15 -6.76 -1.18
CA VAL A 144 7.32 -5.91 -0.29
C VAL A 144 7.42 -6.40 1.16
N ALA A 145 7.46 -7.72 1.37
CA ALA A 145 7.68 -8.29 2.69
C ALA A 145 9.04 -7.91 3.28
N GLU A 146 10.09 -8.05 2.49
CA GLU A 146 11.46 -7.76 2.92
C GLU A 146 11.68 -6.28 3.21
N ILE A 147 11.25 -5.38 2.31
CA ILE A 147 11.40 -3.94 2.55
C ILE A 147 10.58 -3.48 3.76
N ASN A 148 9.37 -4.03 3.96
CA ASN A 148 8.58 -3.78 5.17
C ASN A 148 9.34 -4.23 6.43
N SER A 149 9.93 -5.42 6.43
CA SER A 149 10.73 -5.90 7.56
C SER A 149 11.95 -5.03 7.84
N MET A 150 12.63 -4.53 6.80
CA MET A 150 13.78 -3.64 6.93
C MET A 150 13.39 -2.26 7.50
N MET A 151 12.12 -1.86 7.33
CA MET A 151 11.58 -0.61 7.85
C MET A 151 11.20 -0.63 9.34
N LYS A 152 11.54 -1.69 10.09
CA LYS A 152 11.18 -1.78 11.51
C LYS A 152 11.63 -0.56 12.33
N ASP A 153 12.86 -0.10 12.11
CA ASP A 153 13.47 0.96 12.92
C ASP A 153 13.85 2.23 12.14
N THR A 154 14.02 2.15 10.83
CA THR A 154 14.41 3.27 9.97
C THR A 154 14.12 2.94 8.50
N TYR A 155 14.16 3.95 7.64
CA TYR A 155 14.10 3.79 6.20
C TYR A 155 15.34 4.37 5.52
N SER A 156 15.78 3.70 4.46
CA SER A 156 16.78 4.21 3.52
C SER A 156 16.46 3.74 2.11
N ASN A 157 16.60 4.62 1.11
CA ASN A 157 16.55 4.22 -0.31
C ASN A 157 17.59 3.14 -0.65
N GLY A 158 18.65 3.00 0.15
CA GLY A 158 19.64 1.93 0.00
C GLY A 158 19.08 0.52 0.17
N PHE A 159 17.88 0.35 0.74
CA PHE A 159 17.22 -0.95 0.82
C PHE A 159 16.92 -1.53 -0.56
N PHE A 160 16.60 -0.69 -1.55
CA PHE A 160 16.45 -1.14 -2.94
C PHE A 160 17.74 -1.74 -3.48
N ALA A 161 18.90 -1.15 -3.19
CA ALA A 161 20.19 -1.70 -3.62
C ALA A 161 20.51 -3.03 -2.93
N GLN A 162 20.17 -3.16 -1.64
CA GLN A 162 20.35 -4.42 -0.91
C GLN A 162 19.44 -5.54 -1.45
N LEU A 163 18.21 -5.20 -1.83
CA LEU A 163 17.20 -6.14 -2.29
C LEU A 163 17.26 -6.43 -3.79
N LEU A 164 17.63 -5.46 -4.63
CA LEU A 164 17.55 -5.59 -6.10
C LEU A 164 18.91 -5.44 -6.79
N GLY A 165 19.97 -5.13 -6.04
CA GLY A 165 21.31 -4.89 -6.59
C GLY A 165 21.44 -3.56 -7.34
N LYS A 166 20.43 -2.68 -7.28
CA LYS A 166 20.39 -1.36 -7.93
C LYS A 166 19.72 -0.33 -7.01
N ASP A 167 20.14 0.93 -7.12
CA ASP A 167 19.44 1.99 -6.40
C ASP A 167 18.02 2.20 -6.95
N VAL A 168 17.15 2.81 -6.15
CA VAL A 168 15.74 2.99 -6.50
C VAL A 168 15.53 3.83 -7.78
N ALA A 169 16.44 4.75 -8.10
CA ALA A 169 16.33 5.58 -9.29
C ALA A 169 16.57 4.75 -10.56
N ASP A 170 17.55 3.86 -10.53
CA ASP A 170 17.81 2.91 -11.62
C ASP A 170 16.69 1.87 -11.75
N VAL A 171 16.17 1.34 -10.64
CA VAL A 171 15.02 0.41 -10.67
C VAL A 171 13.78 1.10 -11.25
N TRP A 172 13.53 2.35 -10.88
CA TRP A 172 12.44 3.15 -11.46
C TRP A 172 12.62 3.39 -12.96
N LYS A 173 13.85 3.69 -13.40
CA LYS A 173 14.15 3.84 -14.82
C LYS A 173 13.91 2.55 -15.60
N ASP A 174 14.31 1.41 -15.05
CA ASP A 174 14.06 0.09 -15.66
C ASP A 174 12.55 -0.20 -15.75
N TYR A 175 11.79 0.12 -14.70
CA TYR A 175 10.33 0.05 -14.70
C TYR A 175 9.71 0.90 -15.81
N LYS A 176 10.11 2.18 -15.92
CA LYS A 176 9.65 3.08 -16.98
C LYS A 176 10.07 2.62 -18.37
N ALA A 177 11.25 2.02 -18.54
CA ALA A 177 11.67 1.46 -19.82
C ALA A 177 10.83 0.24 -20.23
N LYS A 178 10.46 -0.60 -19.26
CA LYS A 178 9.65 -1.80 -19.47
C LYS A 178 8.20 -1.48 -19.82
N TYR A 179 7.59 -0.51 -19.15
CA TYR A 179 6.16 -0.25 -19.25
C TYR A 179 5.79 1.10 -19.88
N GLY A 180 6.66 2.11 -19.79
CA GLY A 180 6.39 3.46 -20.30
C GLY A 180 6.37 3.61 -21.83
N ASN A 181 6.74 2.55 -22.57
CA ASN A 181 6.60 2.49 -24.02
C ASN A 181 5.33 1.75 -24.46
N LEU A 182 4.49 1.28 -23.53
CA LEU A 182 3.21 0.65 -23.81
C LEU A 182 2.14 1.74 -24.04
N THR A 183 2.34 2.61 -25.02
CA THR A 183 1.23 3.43 -25.52
C THR A 183 0.21 2.50 -26.18
N ALA A 184 -1.03 2.57 -25.71
CA ALA A 184 -2.19 1.83 -26.18
C ALA A 184 -2.14 1.47 -27.68
N SER A 185 -2.11 0.16 -27.95
CA SER A 185 -2.47 -0.41 -29.25
C SER A 185 -3.98 -0.41 -29.43
#